data_AF-A0A2A6CQ93-F1
#
_entry.id   AF-A0A2A6CQ93-F1
#
_cell.length_a   1.000
_cell.length_b   1.000
_cell.length_c   1.000
_cell.angle_alpha   90.00
_cell.angle_beta   90.00
_cell.angle_gamma   90.00
#
_symmetry.space_group_name_H-M   'P 1'
#
loop_
_entity.id
_entity.type
_entity.pdbx_description
1 polymer ?
#
loop_
_entity_poly.entity_id
_entity_poly.type
_entity_poly.pdbx_seq_one_letter_code
_entity_poly.pdbx_strand_id
1 'polypeptide(L)'
;MLYYRYSAPTPCDMQIPRSYCIARLLGSSVVPSFVVLNIAITVQRAMATFGASRRRQMAASRALIGVSALYAIGYGVYTYVPEPMDGYATYCSAITMFSGVRVILNIYVMFALDIFNVMGSFCLYKYNKHQLESKPNYHLGRKYNHLVNVSVLSKSLFMQIIHTIVYFFLFGDLTGIQKSEPGKCVAYVIVGIALKNSNSAKDYFVVNALMNVFPYYALVCPSVLTFLVRREDVNKRTRVQELITMASQSTTEYFKGLAKHWETAERASARA
;
A
#
# COMPACT_ATOMS: atom_id res chain seq x y z
N MET A 1 25.27 -7.72 -7.03
CA MET A 1 24.59 -8.65 -7.96
C MET A 1 24.69 -8.20 -9.41
N LEU A 2 24.19 -7.00 -9.77
CA LEU A 2 24.31 -6.47 -11.13
C LEU A 2 25.77 -6.31 -11.56
N TYR A 3 26.64 -5.78 -10.69
CA TYR A 3 28.07 -5.62 -10.97
C TYR A 3 28.78 -6.91 -11.41
N TYR A 4 28.52 -8.03 -10.72
CA TYR A 4 29.12 -9.35 -11.03
C TYR A 4 28.71 -9.86 -12.41
N ARG A 5 27.47 -9.55 -12.82
CA ARG A 5 26.96 -9.93 -14.14
C ARG A 5 27.54 -9.06 -15.27
N TYR A 6 27.77 -7.78 -15.01
CA TYR A 6 28.34 -6.86 -16.01
C TYR A 6 29.86 -6.95 -16.16
N SER A 7 30.55 -7.53 -15.17
CA SER A 7 31.99 -7.77 -15.21
C SER A 7 32.37 -9.17 -15.72
N ALA A 8 31.39 -10.04 -15.96
CA ALA A 8 31.63 -11.40 -16.43
C ALA A 8 32.05 -11.42 -17.91
N PRO A 9 33.20 -12.03 -18.26
CA PRO A 9 33.71 -12.06 -19.63
C PRO A 9 32.92 -13.01 -20.55
N THR A 10 32.31 -14.06 -19.99
CA THR A 10 31.44 -14.98 -20.75
C THR A 10 30.06 -15.14 -20.11
N PRO A 11 29.02 -15.51 -20.89
CA PRO A 11 27.69 -15.82 -20.34
C PRO A 11 27.70 -16.96 -19.32
N CYS A 12 28.68 -17.86 -19.38
CA CYS A 12 28.85 -18.96 -18.43
C CYS A 12 29.38 -18.47 -17.08
N ASP A 13 30.12 -17.36 -17.06
CA ASP A 13 30.63 -16.71 -15.84
C ASP A 13 29.61 -15.77 -15.19
N MET A 14 28.48 -15.51 -15.85
CA MET A 14 27.38 -14.68 -15.30
C MET A 14 26.59 -15.36 -14.18
N GLN A 15 27.02 -16.54 -13.71
CA GLN A 15 26.32 -17.25 -12.67
C GLN A 15 26.55 -16.61 -11.30
N ILE A 16 25.51 -16.64 -10.48
CA ILE A 16 25.49 -16.01 -9.17
C ILE A 16 25.36 -17.12 -8.12
N PRO A 17 26.20 -17.14 -7.07
CA PRO A 17 25.99 -18.02 -5.93
C PRO A 17 24.57 -17.92 -5.40
N ARG A 18 23.90 -19.05 -5.18
CA ARG A 18 22.50 -19.06 -4.74
C ARG A 18 22.31 -18.44 -3.35
N SER A 19 23.34 -18.42 -2.51
CA SER A 19 23.35 -17.68 -1.24
C SER A 19 23.06 -16.18 -1.40
N TYR A 20 23.44 -15.55 -2.53
CA TYR A 20 23.10 -14.16 -2.81
C TYR A 20 21.65 -13.96 -3.27
N CYS A 21 20.91 -15.04 -3.56
CA CYS A 21 19.49 -14.96 -3.89
C CYS A 21 18.60 -14.72 -2.66
N ILE A 22 19.10 -14.91 -1.44
CA ILE A 22 18.31 -14.83 -0.19
C ILE A 22 17.58 -13.49 -0.09
N ALA A 23 18.23 -12.37 -0.41
CA ALA A 23 17.59 -11.04 -0.36
C ALA A 23 16.34 -10.96 -1.26
N ARG A 24 16.36 -11.62 -2.42
CA ARG A 24 15.22 -11.68 -3.33
C ARG A 24 14.11 -12.59 -2.81
N LEU A 25 14.48 -13.73 -2.22
CA LEU A 25 13.51 -14.65 -1.61
C LEU A 25 12.80 -13.97 -0.43
N LEU A 26 13.56 -13.23 0.39
CA LEU A 26 13.01 -12.39 1.45
C LEU A 26 12.08 -11.32 0.89
N GLY A 27 12.50 -10.57 -0.14
CA GLY A 27 11.64 -9.58 -0.79
C GLY A 27 10.33 -10.19 -1.31
N SER A 28 10.40 -11.34 -1.97
CA SER A 28 9.23 -12.07 -2.47
C SER A 28 8.31 -12.56 -1.35
N SER A 29 8.87 -12.95 -0.20
CA SER A 29 8.09 -13.39 0.97
C SER A 29 7.29 -12.27 1.64
N VAL A 30 7.68 -11.01 1.44
CA VAL A 30 6.99 -9.85 2.04
C VAL A 30 5.81 -9.38 1.18
N VAL A 31 5.78 -9.70 -0.12
CA VAL A 31 4.71 -9.25 -1.01
C VAL A 31 3.31 -9.70 -0.54
N PRO A 32 3.09 -10.94 -0.09
CA PRO A 32 1.80 -11.35 0.47
C PRO A 32 1.38 -10.54 1.71
N SER A 33 2.33 -10.16 2.56
CA SER A 33 2.06 -9.32 3.74
C SER A 33 1.55 -7.94 3.36
N PHE A 34 1.93 -7.41 2.20
CA PHE A 34 1.39 -6.15 1.70
C PHE A 34 -0.12 -6.25 1.41
N VAL A 35 -0.59 -7.37 0.83
CA VAL A 35 -2.03 -7.60 0.60
C VAL A 35 -2.76 -7.71 1.94
N VAL A 36 -2.23 -8.49 2.88
CA VAL A 36 -2.81 -8.63 4.23
C VAL A 36 -2.84 -7.28 4.97
N LEU A 37 -1.81 -6.45 4.82
CA LEU A 37 -1.77 -5.11 5.41
C LEU A 37 -2.84 -4.19 4.82
N ASN A 38 -3.08 -4.27 3.51
CA ASN A 38 -4.15 -3.52 2.85
C ASN A 38 -5.54 -3.94 3.36
N ILE A 39 -5.76 -5.25 3.55
CA ILE A 39 -6.98 -5.76 4.20
C ILE A 39 -7.10 -5.22 5.62
N ALA A 40 -5.99 -5.18 6.37
CA ALA A 40 -5.98 -4.64 7.73
C ALA A 40 -6.42 -3.17 7.77
N ILE A 41 -5.95 -2.36 6.83
CA ILE A 41 -6.37 -0.97 6.66
C ILE A 41 -7.87 -0.92 6.37
N THR A 42 -8.37 -1.70 5.41
CA THR A 42 -9.80 -1.73 5.04
C THR A 42 -10.69 -2.11 6.22
N VAL A 43 -10.34 -3.16 6.97
CA VAL A 43 -11.06 -3.59 8.18
C VAL A 43 -11.06 -2.50 9.24
N GLN A 44 -9.90 -1.86 9.49
CA GLN A 44 -9.81 -0.76 10.46
C GLN A 44 -10.70 0.42 10.05
N ARG A 45 -10.76 0.75 8.76
CA ARG A 45 -11.63 1.83 8.25
C ARG A 45 -13.10 1.44 8.35
N ALA A 46 -13.46 0.19 8.05
CA ALA A 46 -14.82 -0.30 8.21
C ALA A 46 -15.27 -0.18 9.67
N MET A 47 -14.44 -0.62 10.62
CA MET A 47 -14.70 -0.47 12.06
C MET A 47 -14.90 0.99 12.46
N ALA A 48 -14.07 1.91 11.95
CA ALA A 48 -14.21 3.33 12.23
C ALA A 48 -15.51 3.91 11.64
N THR A 49 -15.91 3.48 10.44
CA THR A 49 -17.16 3.88 9.79
C THR A 49 -18.38 3.44 10.59
N PHE A 50 -18.37 2.24 11.17
CA PHE A 50 -19.48 1.71 11.97
C PHE A 50 -19.40 2.07 13.46
N GLY A 51 -18.55 3.03 13.84
CA GLY A 51 -18.51 3.56 15.20
C GLY A 51 -17.92 2.61 16.25
N ALA A 52 -17.07 1.65 15.85
CA ALA A 52 -16.36 0.82 16.80
C ALA A 52 -15.50 1.67 17.74
N SER A 53 -15.39 1.27 19.01
CA SER A 53 -14.59 2.01 19.99
C SER A 53 -13.10 2.02 19.61
N ARG A 54 -12.39 3.10 19.99
CA ARG A 54 -10.96 3.26 19.70
C ARG A 54 -10.11 2.09 20.20
N ARG A 55 -10.45 1.53 21.36
CA ARG A 55 -9.78 0.35 21.93
C ARG A 55 -9.92 -0.88 21.02
N ARG A 56 -11.13 -1.14 20.49
CA ARG A 56 -11.37 -2.26 19.56
C ARG A 56 -10.63 -2.05 18.24
N GLN A 57 -10.62 -0.83 17.70
CA GLN A 57 -9.88 -0.51 16.48
C GLN A 57 -8.37 -0.73 16.66
N MET A 58 -7.79 -0.30 17.78
CA MET A 58 -6.37 -0.51 18.07
C MET A 58 -6.03 -1.99 18.26
N ALA A 59 -6.87 -2.74 18.98
CA ALA A 59 -6.67 -4.17 19.17
C ALA A 59 -6.72 -4.93 17.83
N ALA A 60 -7.73 -4.64 17.00
CA ALA A 60 -7.86 -5.25 15.68
C ALA A 60 -6.69 -4.90 14.76
N SER A 61 -6.26 -3.63 14.73
CA SER A 61 -5.11 -3.19 13.93
C SER A 61 -3.82 -3.92 14.34
N ARG A 62 -3.54 -4.02 15.65
CA ARG A 62 -2.37 -4.74 16.16
C ARG A 62 -2.42 -6.24 15.83
N ALA A 63 -3.58 -6.86 15.99
CA ALA A 63 -3.77 -8.27 15.65
C ALA A 63 -3.54 -8.52 14.16
N LEU A 64 -4.09 -7.68 13.27
CA LEU A 64 -3.95 -7.83 11.83
C LEU A 64 -2.53 -7.55 11.33
N ILE A 65 -1.80 -6.62 11.96
CA ILE A 65 -0.36 -6.43 11.72
C ILE A 65 0.42 -7.68 12.13
N GLY A 66 0.10 -8.27 13.29
CA GLY A 66 0.70 -9.52 13.74
C GLY A 66 0.43 -10.68 12.77
N VAL A 67 -0.82 -10.82 12.31
CA VAL A 67 -1.20 -11.82 11.30
C VAL A 67 -0.44 -11.62 9.99
N SER A 68 -0.29 -10.37 9.52
CA SER A 68 0.49 -10.05 8.32
C SER A 68 1.96 -10.45 8.45
N ALA A 69 2.58 -10.21 9.61
CA ALA A 69 3.97 -10.61 9.86
C ALA A 69 4.13 -12.13 9.96
N LEU A 70 3.24 -12.80 10.70
CA LEU A 70 3.23 -14.26 10.82
C LEU A 70 3.00 -14.92 9.46
N TYR A 71 2.16 -14.33 8.61
CA TYR A 71 1.93 -14.80 7.25
C TYR A 71 3.21 -14.73 6.41
N ALA A 72 3.95 -13.60 6.42
CA ALA A 72 5.22 -13.48 5.69
C ALA A 72 6.23 -14.54 6.13
N ILE A 73 6.40 -14.70 7.44
CA ILE A 73 7.35 -15.65 8.01
C ILE A 73 6.94 -17.08 7.64
N GLY A 74 5.69 -17.44 7.88
CA GLY A 74 5.16 -18.77 7.58
C GLY A 74 5.26 -19.10 6.09
N TYR A 75 4.87 -18.16 5.22
CA TYR A 75 4.99 -18.31 3.78
C TYR A 75 6.44 -18.45 3.31
N GLY A 76 7.34 -17.59 3.82
CA GLY A 76 8.76 -17.64 3.49
C GLY A 76 9.41 -18.96 3.91
N VAL A 77 9.13 -19.42 5.14
CA VAL A 77 9.60 -20.71 5.65
C VAL A 77 9.06 -21.87 4.81
N TYR A 78 7.75 -21.91 4.59
CA TYR A 78 7.08 -22.98 3.84
C TYR A 78 7.56 -23.07 2.38
N THR A 79 7.88 -21.93 1.78
CA THR A 79 8.23 -21.84 0.35
C THR A 79 9.72 -22.02 0.09
N TYR A 80 10.59 -21.40 0.90
CA TYR A 80 12.00 -21.22 0.57
C TYR A 80 12.98 -22.02 1.43
N VAL A 81 12.60 -22.50 2.62
CA VAL A 81 13.49 -23.39 3.42
C VAL A 81 13.83 -24.69 2.70
N PRO A 82 12.90 -25.33 1.94
CA PRO A 82 13.23 -26.53 1.18
C PRO A 82 14.12 -26.29 -0.05
N GLU A 83 14.46 -25.04 -0.40
CA GLU A 83 15.28 -24.76 -1.58
C GLU A 83 16.76 -24.99 -1.30
N PRO A 84 17.46 -25.80 -2.13
CA PRO A 84 18.90 -25.99 -1.99
C PRO A 84 19.65 -24.68 -2.34
N MET A 85 20.33 -24.11 -1.35
CA MET A 85 21.13 -22.88 -1.47
C MET A 85 22.54 -23.13 -2.00
N ASP A 86 22.88 -24.38 -2.28
CA ASP A 86 24.19 -24.76 -2.81
C ASP A 86 24.28 -24.54 -4.33
N GLY A 87 25.49 -24.18 -4.76
CA GLY A 87 25.84 -24.00 -6.16
C GLY A 87 25.45 -22.63 -6.73
N TYR A 88 25.33 -22.62 -8.06
CA TYR A 88 25.23 -21.40 -8.85
C TYR A 88 23.92 -21.37 -9.65
N ALA A 89 23.40 -20.17 -9.88
CA ALA A 89 22.22 -19.94 -10.70
C ALA A 89 22.47 -18.84 -11.71
N THR A 90 21.96 -19.01 -12.93
CA THR A 90 22.06 -18.01 -14.01
C THR A 90 21.27 -16.75 -13.69
N TYR A 91 20.21 -16.88 -12.89
CA TYR A 91 19.42 -15.79 -12.33
C TYR A 91 18.80 -16.25 -11.01
N CYS A 92 18.72 -15.35 -10.04
CA CYS A 92 17.93 -15.60 -8.85
C CYS A 92 16.47 -15.40 -9.22
N SER A 93 15.73 -16.49 -9.47
CA SER A 93 14.28 -16.43 -9.59
C SER A 93 13.65 -16.53 -8.22
N ALA A 94 12.52 -15.86 -8.01
CA ALA A 94 11.68 -16.13 -6.84
C ALA A 94 10.80 -17.37 -7.04
N ILE A 95 10.73 -17.89 -8.28
CA ILE A 95 9.98 -19.07 -8.68
C ILE A 95 10.99 -20.10 -9.19
N THR A 96 11.23 -21.15 -8.40
CA THR A 96 12.09 -22.28 -8.78
C THR A 96 11.23 -23.50 -9.11
N MET A 97 11.86 -24.58 -9.59
CA MET A 97 11.16 -25.85 -9.81
C MET A 97 10.54 -26.42 -8.51
N PHE A 98 11.17 -26.17 -7.36
CA PHE A 98 10.72 -26.66 -6.06
C PHE A 98 9.67 -25.76 -5.39
N SER A 99 9.76 -24.45 -5.57
CA SER A 99 8.82 -23.48 -4.99
C SER A 99 7.67 -23.12 -5.94
N GLY A 100 7.77 -23.46 -7.22
CA GLY A 100 6.88 -22.97 -8.27
C GLY A 100 5.41 -23.14 -7.97
N VAL A 101 4.97 -24.37 -7.66
CA VAL A 101 3.56 -24.67 -7.34
C VAL A 101 3.07 -23.85 -6.13
N ARG A 102 3.89 -23.75 -5.07
CA ARG A 102 3.55 -23.02 -3.84
C ARG A 102 3.44 -21.52 -4.09
N VAL A 103 4.38 -20.96 -4.83
CA VAL A 103 4.41 -19.54 -5.17
C VAL A 103 3.22 -19.18 -6.07
N ILE A 104 2.94 -20.00 -7.09
CA ILE A 104 1.81 -19.79 -8.01
C ILE A 104 0.48 -19.85 -7.26
N LEU A 105 0.28 -20.89 -6.43
CA LEU A 105 -0.94 -21.01 -5.63
C LEU A 105 -1.13 -19.80 -4.71
N ASN A 106 -0.06 -19.37 -4.04
CA ASN A 106 -0.09 -18.19 -3.17
C ASN A 106 -0.41 -16.90 -3.96
N ILE A 107 0.17 -16.72 -5.15
CA ILE A 107 -0.12 -15.57 -6.01
C ILE A 107 -1.62 -15.54 -6.37
N TYR A 108 -2.23 -16.67 -6.72
CA TYR A 108 -3.67 -16.73 -7.01
C TYR A 108 -4.53 -16.38 -5.80
N VAL A 109 -4.18 -16.91 -4.62
CA VAL A 109 -4.88 -16.58 -3.37
C VAL A 109 -4.75 -15.09 -3.06
N MET A 110 -3.54 -14.52 -3.17
CA MET A 110 -3.29 -13.10 -2.93
C MET A 110 -4.01 -12.20 -3.93
N PHE A 111 -4.06 -12.59 -5.20
CA PHE A 111 -4.76 -11.86 -6.23
C PHE A 111 -6.27 -11.82 -5.98
N ALA A 112 -6.87 -12.96 -5.64
CA ALA A 112 -8.28 -13.02 -5.26
C ALA A 112 -8.57 -12.14 -4.04
N LEU A 113 -7.73 -12.22 -3.00
CA LEU A 113 -7.84 -11.38 -1.81
C LEU A 113 -7.72 -9.89 -2.12
N ASP A 114 -6.84 -9.51 -3.04
CA ASP A 114 -6.65 -8.12 -3.45
C ASP A 114 -7.88 -7.58 -4.20
N ILE A 115 -8.48 -8.37 -5.11
CA ILE A 115 -9.75 -8.01 -5.78
C ILE A 115 -10.85 -7.77 -4.74
N PHE A 116 -11.06 -8.72 -3.80
CA PHE A 116 -12.07 -8.55 -2.75
C PHE A 116 -11.80 -7.33 -1.88
N ASN A 117 -10.53 -7.05 -1.59
CA ASN A 117 -10.14 -5.89 -0.82
C ASN A 117 -10.37 -4.57 -1.57
N VAL A 118 -10.08 -4.49 -2.86
CA VAL A 118 -10.41 -3.33 -3.72
C VAL A 118 -11.91 -3.08 -3.73
N MET A 119 -12.71 -4.12 -3.93
CA MET A 119 -14.17 -4.03 -3.88
C MET A 119 -14.67 -3.51 -2.53
N GLY A 120 -14.18 -4.09 -1.43
CA GLY A 120 -14.52 -3.66 -0.07
C GLY A 120 -14.14 -2.20 0.21
N SER A 121 -12.92 -1.80 -0.15
CA SER A 121 -12.44 -0.42 -0.05
C SER A 121 -13.29 0.55 -0.86
N PHE A 122 -13.68 0.18 -2.08
CA PHE A 122 -14.51 1.00 -2.97
C PHE A 122 -15.93 1.18 -2.43
N CYS A 123 -16.57 0.08 -1.99
CA CYS A 123 -17.88 0.12 -1.35
C CYS A 123 -17.86 1.02 -0.10
N LEU A 124 -16.82 0.87 0.73
CA LEU A 124 -16.65 1.67 1.93
C LEU A 124 -16.42 3.15 1.61
N TYR A 125 -15.61 3.46 0.59
CA TYR A 125 -15.40 4.82 0.10
C TYR A 125 -16.72 5.46 -0.33
N LYS A 126 -17.50 4.77 -1.18
CA LYS A 126 -18.81 5.24 -1.65
C LYS A 126 -19.78 5.47 -0.49
N TYR A 127 -19.83 4.54 0.47
CA TYR A 127 -20.68 4.67 1.66
C TYR A 127 -20.32 5.90 2.51
N ASN A 128 -19.03 6.10 2.82
CA ASN A 128 -18.60 7.26 3.62
C ASN A 128 -18.83 8.59 2.88
N LYS A 129 -18.62 8.61 1.57
CA LYS A 129 -18.89 9.79 0.73
C LYS A 129 -20.39 10.12 0.73
N HIS A 130 -21.24 9.12 0.53
CA HIS A 130 -22.69 9.29 0.56
C HIS A 130 -23.19 9.82 1.91
N GLN A 131 -22.68 9.27 3.03
CA GLN A 131 -23.06 9.76 4.36
C GLN A 131 -22.67 11.23 4.62
N LEU A 132 -21.60 11.73 3.99
CA LEU A 132 -21.21 13.13 4.08
C LEU A 132 -22.11 14.06 3.27
N GLU A 133 -22.58 13.59 2.10
CA GLU A 133 -23.44 14.36 1.20
C GLU A 133 -24.89 14.39 1.67
N SER A 134 -25.41 13.27 2.19
CA SER A 134 -26.83 13.14 2.53
C SER A 134 -27.23 13.72 3.90
N LYS A 135 -26.27 13.98 4.80
CA LYS A 135 -26.58 14.39 6.19
C LYS A 135 -25.75 15.59 6.63
N PRO A 136 -26.17 16.84 6.30
CA PRO A 136 -25.38 18.05 6.59
C PRO A 136 -25.22 18.33 8.09
N ASN A 137 -26.22 17.97 8.92
CA ASN A 137 -26.27 18.25 10.36
C ASN A 137 -25.77 17.07 11.22
N TYR A 138 -24.53 16.63 10.99
CA TYR A 138 -23.92 15.55 11.77
C TYR A 138 -23.20 16.03 13.03
N HIS A 139 -23.22 15.19 14.07
CA HIS A 139 -22.27 15.31 15.18
C HIS A 139 -20.84 15.42 14.64
N LEU A 140 -20.13 16.47 15.06
CA LEU A 140 -18.81 16.84 14.54
C LEU A 140 -17.82 15.66 14.50
N GLY A 141 -17.81 14.83 15.55
CA GLY A 141 -16.93 13.66 15.63
C GLY A 141 -17.22 12.59 14.57
N ARG A 142 -18.50 12.31 14.26
CA ARG A 142 -18.87 11.32 13.25
C ARG A 142 -18.56 11.85 11.84
N LYS A 143 -18.82 13.14 11.59
CA LYS A 143 -18.44 13.81 10.34
C LYS A 143 -16.93 13.78 10.10
N TYR A 144 -16.16 14.08 11.15
CA TYR A 144 -14.70 14.00 11.11
C TYR A 144 -14.21 12.59 10.74
N ASN A 145 -14.76 11.55 11.37
CA ASN A 145 -14.39 10.17 11.07
C ASN A 145 -14.67 9.79 9.60
N HIS A 146 -15.83 10.18 9.06
CA HIS A 146 -16.14 9.95 7.65
C HIS A 146 -15.18 10.69 6.71
N LEU A 147 -14.84 11.96 6.99
CA LEU A 147 -13.87 12.73 6.20
C LEU A 147 -12.48 12.11 6.21
N VAL A 148 -12.00 11.69 7.38
CA VAL A 148 -10.71 11.00 7.52
C VAL A 148 -10.73 9.68 6.76
N ASN A 149 -11.82 8.90 6.87
CA ASN A 149 -11.93 7.64 6.15
C ASN A 149 -11.95 7.83 4.63
N VAL A 150 -12.65 8.83 4.10
CA VAL A 150 -12.63 9.15 2.66
C VAL A 150 -11.23 9.50 2.18
N SER A 151 -10.50 10.34 2.93
CA SER A 151 -9.12 10.73 2.57
C SER A 151 -8.18 9.51 2.54
N VAL A 152 -8.24 8.67 3.59
CA VAL A 152 -7.37 7.49 3.69
C VAL A 152 -7.75 6.43 2.65
N LEU A 153 -9.03 6.14 2.47
CA LEU A 153 -9.51 5.16 1.49
C LEU A 153 -9.18 5.58 0.07
N SER A 154 -9.26 6.87 -0.27
CA SER A 154 -8.88 7.35 -1.61
C SER A 154 -7.41 7.02 -1.93
N LYS A 155 -6.50 7.31 -1.00
CA LYS A 155 -5.05 7.03 -1.16
C LYS A 155 -4.75 5.53 -1.18
N SER A 156 -5.39 4.77 -0.28
CA SER A 156 -5.23 3.32 -0.21
C SER A 156 -5.78 2.63 -1.45
N LEU A 157 -6.95 3.05 -1.93
CA LEU A 157 -7.61 2.47 -3.09
C LEU A 157 -6.80 2.71 -4.37
N PHE A 158 -6.23 3.90 -4.55
CA PHE A 158 -5.34 4.18 -5.68
C PHE A 158 -4.15 3.20 -5.72
N MET A 159 -3.51 2.98 -4.56
CA MET A 159 -2.41 2.02 -4.43
C MET A 159 -2.87 0.58 -4.72
N GLN A 160 -4.03 0.17 -4.17
CA GLN A 160 -4.58 -1.16 -4.39
C GLN A 160 -4.92 -1.40 -5.86
N ILE A 161 -5.57 -0.45 -6.53
CA ILE A 161 -5.89 -0.54 -7.97
C ILE A 161 -4.61 -0.73 -8.81
N ILE A 162 -3.56 0.05 -8.55
CA ILE A 162 -2.27 -0.12 -9.25
C ILE A 162 -1.71 -1.52 -8.98
N HIS A 163 -1.72 -1.97 -7.72
CA HIS A 163 -1.25 -3.30 -7.35
C HIS A 163 -2.03 -4.39 -8.10
N THR A 164 -3.37 -4.35 -8.10
CA THR A 164 -4.24 -5.29 -8.80
C THR A 164 -3.98 -5.28 -10.30
N ILE A 165 -3.84 -4.11 -10.91
CA ILE A 165 -3.56 -3.97 -12.35
C ILE A 165 -2.23 -4.64 -12.69
N VAL A 166 -1.17 -4.37 -11.91
CA VAL A 166 0.13 -4.97 -12.17
C VAL A 166 0.08 -6.49 -11.95
N TYR A 167 -0.60 -6.96 -10.90
CA TYR A 167 -0.83 -8.39 -10.68
C TYR A 167 -1.60 -9.05 -11.82
N PHE A 168 -2.64 -8.39 -12.32
CA PHE A 168 -3.44 -8.87 -13.45
C PHE A 168 -2.60 -8.95 -14.73
N PHE A 169 -1.75 -7.96 -15.02
CA PHE A 169 -0.87 -8.03 -16.18
C PHE A 169 0.25 -9.05 -16.04
N LEU A 170 0.79 -9.25 -14.83
CA LEU A 170 1.88 -10.20 -14.60
C LEU A 170 1.38 -11.66 -14.51
N PHE A 171 0.21 -11.88 -13.90
CA PHE A 171 -0.26 -13.20 -13.50
C PHE A 171 -1.68 -13.54 -13.97
N GLY A 172 -2.44 -12.57 -14.49
CA GLY A 172 -3.75 -12.79 -15.05
C GLY A 172 -3.67 -13.63 -16.31
N ASP A 173 -4.43 -14.73 -16.33
CA ASP A 173 -4.60 -15.54 -17.53
C ASP A 173 -5.60 -14.86 -18.46
N LEU A 174 -5.09 -13.93 -19.29
CA LEU A 174 -5.88 -13.27 -20.34
C LEU A 174 -6.21 -14.20 -21.52
N THR A 175 -5.61 -15.40 -21.57
CA THR A 175 -5.74 -16.33 -22.71
C THR A 175 -6.74 -17.48 -22.48
N GLY A 176 -7.25 -17.63 -21.25
CA GLY A 176 -8.18 -18.70 -20.87
C GLY A 176 -9.58 -18.68 -21.51
N ILE A 177 -9.90 -17.76 -22.41
CA ILE A 177 -11.20 -17.78 -23.13
C ILE A 177 -11.16 -18.69 -24.37
N GLN A 178 -9.98 -19.12 -24.83
CA GLN A 178 -9.87 -19.96 -26.03
C GLN A 178 -9.07 -21.25 -25.80
N LYS A 179 -9.81 -22.30 -25.39
CA LYS A 179 -9.49 -23.75 -25.36
C LYS A 179 -8.70 -24.32 -24.17
N SER A 180 -9.48 -24.89 -23.24
CA SER A 180 -9.40 -26.25 -22.66
C SER A 180 -8.08 -26.83 -22.11
N GLU A 181 -7.02 -26.06 -21.89
CA GLU A 181 -5.88 -26.50 -21.07
C GLU A 181 -5.78 -25.67 -19.77
N PRO A 182 -6.27 -26.19 -18.63
CA PRO A 182 -6.06 -25.53 -17.34
C PRO A 182 -4.57 -25.64 -16.97
N GLY A 183 -3.82 -24.55 -17.08
CA GLY A 183 -2.45 -24.55 -16.53
C GLY A 183 -1.40 -23.63 -17.15
N LYS A 184 -1.74 -22.73 -18.08
CA LYS A 184 -0.76 -21.76 -18.57
C LYS A 184 -1.00 -20.40 -17.89
N CYS A 185 -0.26 -20.11 -16.83
CA CYS A 185 -0.10 -18.74 -16.33
C CYS A 185 0.65 -17.91 -17.40
N VAL A 186 -0.07 -17.43 -18.41
CA VAL A 186 0.52 -17.12 -19.71
C VAL A 186 1.37 -15.86 -19.73
N ALA A 187 1.07 -14.77 -19.03
CA ALA A 187 1.89 -13.55 -19.22
C ALA A 187 3.34 -13.72 -18.72
N TYR A 188 3.56 -14.19 -17.49
CA TYR A 188 4.92 -14.34 -16.95
C TYR A 188 5.74 -15.47 -17.61
N VAL A 189 5.09 -16.62 -17.86
CA VAL A 189 5.76 -17.80 -18.42
C VAL A 189 5.89 -17.68 -19.93
N ILE A 190 4.88 -17.17 -20.66
CA ILE A 190 5.00 -16.96 -22.10
C ILE A 190 5.89 -15.76 -22.40
N VAL A 191 5.87 -14.65 -21.66
CA VAL A 191 6.86 -13.58 -21.91
C VAL A 191 8.26 -14.05 -21.54
N GLY A 192 8.45 -14.78 -20.43
CA GLY A 192 9.76 -15.34 -20.09
C GLY A 192 10.29 -16.34 -21.14
N ILE A 193 9.44 -17.22 -21.67
CA ILE A 193 9.80 -18.22 -22.68
C ILE A 193 9.89 -17.61 -24.09
N ALA A 194 8.95 -16.75 -24.47
CA ALA A 194 8.94 -16.05 -25.76
C ALA A 194 10.10 -15.07 -25.88
N LEU A 195 10.47 -14.35 -24.80
CA LEU A 195 11.65 -13.48 -24.82
C LEU A 195 12.97 -14.26 -24.74
N LYS A 196 12.98 -15.43 -24.09
CA LYS A 196 14.12 -16.35 -24.18
C LYS A 196 14.32 -16.83 -25.62
N ASN A 197 13.23 -16.97 -26.39
CA ASN A 197 13.26 -17.44 -27.78
C ASN A 197 13.34 -16.30 -28.83
N SER A 198 13.00 -15.04 -28.50
CA SER A 198 12.93 -13.95 -29.49
C SER A 198 14.26 -13.21 -29.73
N ASN A 199 15.38 -13.67 -29.16
CA ASN A 199 16.73 -13.09 -29.31
C ASN A 199 16.89 -11.59 -28.95
N SER A 200 15.83 -10.89 -28.53
CA SER A 200 15.92 -9.49 -28.10
C SER A 200 16.40 -9.40 -26.65
N ALA A 201 17.72 -9.31 -26.47
CA ALA A 201 18.36 -9.12 -25.17
C ALA A 201 17.79 -7.91 -24.39
N LYS A 202 17.28 -6.89 -25.09
CA LYS A 202 16.65 -5.70 -24.51
C LYS A 202 15.35 -6.02 -23.79
N ASP A 203 14.48 -6.81 -24.41
CA ASP A 203 13.17 -7.12 -23.85
C ASP A 203 13.31 -8.04 -22.62
N TYR A 204 14.20 -9.03 -22.72
CA TYR A 204 14.55 -9.89 -21.58
C TYR A 204 15.11 -9.08 -20.41
N PHE A 205 15.94 -8.06 -20.68
CA PHE A 205 16.46 -7.17 -19.65
C PHE A 205 15.34 -6.38 -18.96
N VAL A 206 14.42 -5.77 -19.72
CA VAL A 206 13.32 -4.97 -19.16
C VAL A 206 12.42 -5.82 -18.27
N VAL A 207 12.02 -7.01 -18.73
CA VAL A 207 11.18 -7.92 -17.95
C VAL A 207 11.91 -8.39 -16.70
N ASN A 208 13.17 -8.79 -16.81
CA ASN A 208 13.94 -9.19 -15.63
C ASN A 208 14.14 -8.02 -14.65
N ALA A 209 14.40 -6.80 -15.12
CA ALA A 209 14.52 -5.61 -14.27
C ALA A 209 13.22 -5.33 -13.52
N LEU A 210 12.08 -5.33 -14.21
CA LEU A 210 10.76 -5.15 -13.61
C LEU A 210 10.51 -6.20 -12.52
N MET A 211 10.84 -7.46 -12.78
CA MET A 211 10.64 -8.55 -11.83
C MET A 211 11.60 -8.54 -10.64
N ASN A 212 12.75 -7.88 -10.79
CA ASN A 212 13.64 -7.63 -9.65
C ASN A 212 13.17 -6.44 -8.84
N VAL A 213 12.59 -5.39 -9.45
CA VAL A 213 12.11 -4.20 -8.73
C VAL A 213 10.76 -4.45 -8.04
N PHE A 214 9.92 -5.30 -8.61
CA PHE A 214 8.55 -5.53 -8.17
C PHE A 214 8.43 -5.95 -6.69
N PRO A 215 9.21 -6.89 -6.13
CA PRO A 215 9.07 -7.21 -4.71
C PRO A 215 9.36 -6.02 -3.77
N TYR A 216 10.16 -5.05 -4.23
CA TYR A 216 10.58 -3.92 -3.41
C TYR A 216 9.55 -2.78 -3.34
N TYR A 217 8.65 -2.60 -4.33
CA TYR A 217 7.61 -1.56 -4.17
C TYR A 217 6.66 -1.89 -3.01
N ALA A 218 6.44 -3.17 -2.71
CA ALA A 218 5.66 -3.60 -1.55
C ALA A 218 6.25 -3.13 -0.21
N LEU A 219 7.55 -2.83 -0.15
CA LEU A 219 8.24 -2.22 1.00
C LEU A 219 8.21 -0.69 0.96
N VAL A 220 8.43 -0.11 -0.23
CA VAL A 220 8.49 1.34 -0.41
C VAL A 220 7.12 1.99 -0.24
N CYS A 221 6.06 1.39 -0.80
CA CYS A 221 4.71 1.95 -0.80
C CYS A 221 4.14 2.20 0.61
N PRO A 222 4.17 1.24 1.56
CA PRO A 222 3.72 1.50 2.93
C PRO A 222 4.53 2.58 3.64
N SER A 223 5.83 2.65 3.37
CA SER A 223 6.73 3.67 3.92
C SER A 223 6.36 5.07 3.43
N VAL A 224 6.13 5.21 2.12
CA VAL A 224 5.65 6.46 1.49
C VAL A 224 4.28 6.84 2.03
N LEU A 225 3.35 5.89 2.14
CA LEU A 225 2.01 6.17 2.69
C LEU A 225 2.09 6.66 4.14
N THR A 226 2.92 6.03 4.97
CA THR A 226 3.14 6.43 6.36
C THR A 226 3.72 7.84 6.43
N PHE A 227 4.69 8.16 5.57
CA PHE A 227 5.27 9.50 5.48
C PHE A 227 4.21 10.55 5.09
N LEU A 228 3.41 10.27 4.06
CA LEU A 228 2.36 11.19 3.59
C LEU A 228 1.29 11.43 4.66
N VAL A 229 0.89 10.39 5.40
CA VAL A 229 -0.07 10.52 6.52
C VAL A 229 0.51 11.38 7.64
N ARG A 230 1.76 11.12 8.05
CA ARG A 230 2.42 11.93 9.09
C ARG A 230 2.55 13.40 8.70
N ARG A 231 2.93 13.67 7.44
CA ARG A 231 3.03 15.03 6.92
C ARG A 231 1.68 15.75 6.93
N GLU A 232 0.60 15.06 6.54
CA GLU A 232 -0.75 15.62 6.56
C GLU A 232 -1.22 15.92 8.00
N ASP A 233 -0.90 15.07 8.96
CA ASP A 233 -1.24 15.29 10.37
C ASP A 233 -0.51 16.50 10.96
N VAL A 234 0.76 16.69 10.62
CA VAL A 234 1.51 17.90 11.00
C VAL A 234 0.86 19.14 10.41
N ASN A 235 0.58 19.14 9.10
CA ASN A 235 -0.07 20.28 8.43
C ASN A 235 -1.45 20.61 9.03
N LYS A 236 -2.24 19.59 9.41
CA LYS A 236 -3.52 19.78 10.08
C LYS A 236 -3.37 20.45 11.44
N ARG A 237 -2.38 20.05 12.24
CA ARG A 237 -2.10 20.67 13.55
C ARG A 237 -1.69 22.13 13.39
N THR A 238 -0.80 22.42 12.44
CA THR A 238 -0.38 23.79 12.14
C THR A 238 -1.58 24.65 11.73
N ARG A 239 -2.45 24.16 10.84
CA ARG A 239 -3.65 24.90 10.42
C ARG A 239 -4.64 25.15 11.56
N VAL A 240 -4.81 24.19 12.47
CA VAL A 240 -5.66 24.39 13.66
C VAL A 240 -5.03 25.44 14.60
N GLN A 241 -3.71 25.42 14.79
CA GLN A 241 -3.00 26.44 15.57
C GLN A 241 -3.12 27.83 14.95
N GLU A 242 -3.02 27.94 13.62
CA GLU A 242 -3.24 29.19 12.89
C GLU A 242 -4.66 29.71 13.11
N LEU A 243 -5.69 28.86 12.98
CA LEU A 243 -7.08 29.25 13.21
C LEU A 243 -7.35 29.69 14.66
N ILE A 244 -6.75 29.01 15.65
CA ILE A 244 -6.85 29.41 17.07
C ILE A 244 -6.18 30.76 17.28
N THR A 245 -5.00 30.96 16.71
CA THR A 245 -4.27 32.23 16.80
C THR A 245 -5.09 33.36 16.17
N MET A 246 -5.62 33.17 14.96
CA MET A 246 -6.47 34.13 14.28
C MET A 246 -7.75 34.44 15.06
N ALA A 247 -8.41 33.42 15.63
CA ALA A 247 -9.60 33.63 16.47
C ALA A 247 -9.27 34.39 17.75
N SER A 248 -8.15 34.09 18.40
CA SER A 248 -7.70 34.82 19.59
C SER A 248 -7.38 36.28 19.28
N GLN A 249 -6.74 36.55 18.14
CA GLN A 249 -6.43 37.90 17.67
C GLN A 249 -7.72 38.66 17.35
N SER A 250 -8.63 38.08 16.57
CA SER A 250 -9.96 38.64 16.29
C SER A 250 -10.73 38.98 17.57
N THR A 251 -10.72 38.10 18.56
CA THR A 251 -11.41 38.31 19.84
C THR A 251 -10.75 39.46 20.62
N THR A 252 -9.41 39.49 20.64
CA THR A 252 -8.62 40.56 21.27
C THR A 252 -8.88 41.91 20.61
N GLU A 253 -8.92 41.95 19.27
CA GLU A 253 -9.25 43.17 18.52
C GLU A 253 -10.68 43.66 18.77
N TYR A 254 -11.65 42.74 18.84
CA TYR A 254 -13.05 43.06 19.17
C TYR A 254 -13.16 43.71 20.56
N PHE A 255 -12.59 43.09 21.59
CA PHE A 255 -12.64 43.65 22.95
C PHE A 255 -11.84 44.95 23.07
N LYS A 256 -10.72 45.09 22.36
CA LYS A 256 -9.95 46.33 22.30
C LYS A 256 -10.73 47.47 21.64
N GLY A 257 -11.50 47.18 20.59
CA GLY A 257 -12.42 48.12 19.96
C GLY A 257 -13.52 48.58 20.93
N LEU A 258 -14.13 47.64 21.66
CA LEU A 258 -15.18 47.93 22.64
C LEU A 258 -14.67 48.82 23.78
N ALA A 259 -13.50 48.53 24.33
CA ALA A 259 -12.87 49.34 25.38
C ALA A 259 -12.60 50.78 24.92
N LYS A 260 -12.12 50.94 23.68
CA LYS A 260 -11.88 52.26 23.07
C LYS A 260 -13.18 53.06 22.91
N HIS A 261 -14.28 52.41 22.51
CA HIS A 261 -15.58 53.06 22.44
C HIS A 261 -16.08 53.51 23.81
N TRP A 262 -15.88 52.69 24.84
CA TRP A 262 -16.26 53.01 26.22
C TRP A 262 -15.50 54.22 26.76
N GLU A 263 -14.17 54.26 26.61
CA GLU A 263 -13.36 55.41 27.01
C GLU A 263 -13.77 56.70 26.27
N THR A 264 -14.13 56.58 24.99
CA THR A 264 -14.54 57.73 24.19
C THR A 264 -15.88 58.27 24.66
N ALA A 265 -16.84 57.40 24.99
CA ALA A 265 -18.14 57.78 25.55
C ALA A 265 -18.00 58.44 26.93
N GLU A 266 -17.13 57.90 27.79
CA GLU A 266 -16.87 58.44 29.12
C GLU A 266 -16.25 59.84 29.05
N ARG A 267 -15.26 60.04 28.16
CA ARG A 267 -14.68 61.38 27.90
C ARG A 267 -15.67 62.37 27.30
N ALA A 268 -16.61 61.91 26.47
CA ALA A 268 -17.66 62.77 25.93
C ALA A 268 -18.65 63.19 27.02
N SER A 269 -19.02 62.26 27.92
CA SER A 269 -19.90 62.55 29.06
C SER A 269 -19.26 63.49 30.09
N ALA A 270 -17.94 63.41 30.30
CA ALA A 270 -17.23 64.29 31.23
C ALA A 270 -17.02 65.74 30.70
N ARG A 271 -17.31 65.99 29.42
CA ARG A 271 -17.21 67.30 28.78
C ARG A 271 -18.55 68.01 28.59
N ALA A 272 -19.65 67.31 28.83
CA ALA A 272 -21.01 67.86 28.81
C ALA A 272 -21.39 68.33 30.22
#